data_AF-A0A076MII8-F1
#
_entry.id   AF-A0A076MII8-F1
#
_cell.length_a   1.000
_cell.length_b   1.000
_cell.length_c   1.000
_cell.angle_alpha   90.00
_cell.angle_beta   90.00
_cell.angle_gamma   90.00
#
_symmetry.space_group_name_H-M   'P 1'
#
loop_
_entity.id
_entity.type
_entity.pdbx_description
1 polymer ?
#
loop_
_entity_poly.entity_id
_entity_poly.type
_entity_poly.pdbx_seq_one_letter_code
_entity_poly.pdbx_strand_id
1 'polypeptide(L)' 'MMAGAYCRYCGRRCFVDRVLPDGSWAGHMATCPEGAAHDREVTGHDHTTAVNPHPTSQS' A
#
# COMPACT_ATOMS: atom_id res chain seq x y z
N MET A 1 2.89 10.46 -21.38
CA MET A 1 3.71 9.61 -20.49
C MET A 1 2.99 9.47 -19.17
N MET A 2 2.48 8.29 -18.81
CA MET A 2 2.00 8.07 -17.45
C MET A 2 3.22 7.83 -16.56
N ALA A 3 3.73 8.90 -15.94
CA ALA A 3 4.68 8.78 -14.84
C ALA A 3 3.93 8.14 -13.67
N GLY A 4 3.87 6.80 -13.64
CA GLY A 4 3.27 6.07 -12.52
C GLY A 4 3.87 6.56 -11.20
N ALA A 5 3.01 6.75 -10.22
CA ALA A 5 3.29 7.51 -9.01
C ALA A 5 4.60 7.06 -8.33
N TYR A 6 5.47 8.03 -8.06
CA TYR A 6 6.63 7.82 -7.19
C TYR A 6 6.22 8.17 -5.76
N CYS A 7 6.68 7.37 -4.81
CA CYS A 7 6.46 7.67 -3.41
C CYS A 7 7.20 8.97 -3.05
N ARG A 8 6.47 9.93 -2.45
CA ARG A 8 7.05 11.22 -2.04
C ARG A 8 8.12 11.07 -0.96
N TYR A 9 8.06 10.01 -0.17
CA TYR A 9 8.99 9.75 0.92
C TYR A 9 10.31 9.16 0.42
N CYS A 10 10.27 8.06 -0.33
CA CYS A 10 11.49 7.36 -0.75
C CYS A 10 11.95 7.68 -2.18
N GLY A 11 11.19 8.47 -2.94
CA GLY A 11 11.48 8.87 -4.32
C GLY A 11 11.43 7.72 -5.34
N ARG A 12 10.94 6.54 -4.95
CA ARG A 12 10.91 5.32 -5.78
C ARG A 12 9.49 4.80 -5.93
N ARG A 13 9.28 3.89 -6.88
CA ARG A 13 8.05 3.11 -6.96
C ARG A 13 8.09 2.00 -5.92
N CYS A 14 7.44 2.23 -4.79
CA CYS A 14 7.38 1.29 -3.66
C CYS A 14 5.94 0.92 -3.27
N PHE A 15 4.96 1.23 -4.11
CA PHE A 15 3.55 0.97 -3.80
C PHE A 15 3.14 -0.48 -4.10
N VAL A 16 2.22 -1.00 -3.29
CA VAL A 16 1.57 -2.31 -3.47
C VAL A 16 0.07 -2.17 -3.32
N ASP A 17 -0.68 -2.97 -4.06
CA ASP A 17 -2.15 -2.99 -3.98
C ASP A 17 -2.63 -3.71 -2.72
N ARG A 18 -3.51 -3.05 -1.98
CA ARG A 18 -4.05 -3.54 -0.72
C ARG A 18 -5.51 -3.14 -0.57
N VAL A 19 -6.24 -3.97 0.16
CA VAL A 19 -7.62 -3.73 0.59
C VAL A 19 -7.63 -3.70 2.11
N LEU A 20 -8.32 -2.74 2.70
CA LEU A 20 -8.49 -2.70 4.15
C LEU A 20 -9.25 -3.94 4.64
N PRO A 21 -8.98 -4.44 5.86
CA PRO A 21 -9.61 -5.66 6.36
C PRO A 21 -11.14 -5.61 6.44
N ASP A 22 -11.71 -4.41 6.58
CA ASP A 22 -13.15 -4.17 6.61
C ASP A 22 -13.77 -4.02 5.20
N GLY A 23 -12.95 -4.09 4.14
CA GLY A 23 -13.37 -3.91 2.76
C GLY A 23 -13.78 -2.48 2.38
N SER A 24 -13.58 -1.49 3.26
CA SER A 24 -14.02 -0.11 3.04
C SER A 24 -13.18 0.64 2.00
N TRP A 25 -11.96 0.17 1.74
CA TRP A 25 -11.02 0.84 0.84
C TRP A 25 -10.10 -0.16 0.14
N ALA A 26 -9.79 0.13 -1.13
CA ALA A 26 -8.83 -0.59 -1.95
C ALA A 26 -7.94 0.41 -2.70
N GLY A 27 -6.62 0.23 -2.63
CA GLY A 27 -5.70 1.12 -3.31
C GLY A 27 -4.22 0.80 -3.07
N HIS A 28 -3.38 1.75 -3.45
CA HIS A 28 -1.93 1.65 -3.34
C HIS A 28 -1.44 2.07 -1.95
N MET A 29 -0.76 1.18 -1.23
CA MET A 29 -0.05 1.47 0.02
C MET A 29 1.46 1.41 -0.19
N ALA A 30 2.21 2.28 0.48
CA ALA A 30 3.66 2.35 0.39
C ALA A 30 4.34 1.26 1.23
N THR A 31 5.42 0.68 0.69
CA THR A 31 6.25 -0.31 1.39
C THR A 31 7.46 0.29 2.10
N CYS A 32 7.79 1.55 1.85
CA CYS A 32 8.86 2.25 2.59
C CYS A 32 8.38 2.66 3.99
N PRO A 33 9.27 2.75 5.01
CA PRO A 33 8.89 3.02 6.40
C PRO A 33 8.05 4.29 6.59
N GLU A 34 8.46 5.41 5.98
CA GLU A 34 7.78 6.70 6.11
C GLU A 34 6.40 6.70 5.42
N GLY A 35 6.32 6.08 4.24
CA GLY A 35 5.06 5.92 3.53
C GLY A 35 4.09 5.00 4.25
N ALA A 36 4.57 3.87 4.79
CA ALA A 36 3.76 2.97 5.59
C ALA A 36 3.27 3.63 6.89
N ALA A 37 4.10 4.46 7.53
CA ALA A 37 3.68 5.26 8.68
C ALA A 37 2.55 6.24 8.32
N HIS A 38 2.66 6.91 7.17
CA HIS A 38 1.61 7.78 6.67
C HIS A 38 0.32 7.02 6.34
N ASP A 39 0.41 5.87 5.66
CA ASP A 39 -0.75 5.02 5.39
C ASP A 39 -1.45 4.64 6.69
N ARG A 40 -0.69 4.31 7.73
CA ARG A 40 -1.22 3.97 9.06
C ARG A 40 -1.89 5.18 9.74
N GLU A 41 -1.33 6.37 9.61
CA GLU A 41 -1.94 7.60 10.13
C GLU A 41 -3.29 7.92 9.45
N VAL A 42 -3.38 7.71 8.13
CA VAL A 42 -4.56 8.08 7.34
C VAL A 42 -5.64 6.99 7.37
N THR A 43 -5.23 5.72 7.28
CA THR A 43 -6.15 4.59 7.09
C THR A 43 -6.25 3.66 8.30
N GLY A 44 -5.40 3.85 9.32
CA GLY A 44 -5.25 2.92 10.43
C GLY A 44 -4.46 1.65 10.09
N HIS A 45 -4.11 1.46 8.81
CA HIS A 45 -3.45 0.27 8.29
C HIS A 45 -2.27 0.62 7.37
N ASP A 46 -1.41 -0.36 7.14
CA ASP A 46 -0.30 -0.27 6.20
C ASP A 46 -0.23 -1.53 5.32
N HIS A 47 0.75 -1.60 4.44
CA HIS A 47 0.92 -2.73 3.53
C HIS A 47 1.11 -4.10 4.20
N THR A 48 1.44 -4.15 5.50
CA THR A 48 1.64 -5.38 6.28
C THR A 48 0.38 -5.84 7.01
N THR A 49 -0.51 -4.90 7.32
CA THR A 49 -1.76 -5.15 8.07
C THR A 49 -3.00 -5.18 7.17
N ALA A 50 -2.92 -4.55 5.99
CA ALA A 50 -3.97 -4.60 4.98
C ALA A 50 -3.92 -5.92 4.18
N VAL A 51 -5.09 -6.38 3.73
CA VAL A 51 -5.25 -7.63 2.99
C VAL A 51 -4.70 -7.44 1.58
N ASN A 52 -3.92 -8.42 1.10
CA ASN A 52 -3.57 -8.49 -0.31
C ASN A 52 -4.76 -9.11 -1.08
N PRO A 53 -5.47 -8.38 -1.96
CA PRO A 53 -6.60 -8.91 -2.71
C PRO A 53 -6.20 -9.95 -3.76
N HIS A 54 -4.91 -10.01 -4.10
CA HIS A 54 -4.31 -11.05 -4.91
C HIS A 54 -3.30 -11.82 -4.07
N PRO A 55 -3.73 -12.60 -3.06
CA PRO A 55 -2.84 -13.59 -2.50
C PRO A 55 -2.59 -14.57 -3.63
N THR A 56 -1.43 -14.51 -4.27
CA THR A 56 -1.00 -15.58 -5.15
C THR A 56 -0.97 -16.83 -4.29
N SER A 57 -2.01 -17.66 -4.41
CA SER A 57 -2.00 -19.05 -3.97
C SER A 57 -0.83 -19.72 -4.69
N GLN A 58 0.35 -19.69 -4.09
CA GLN A 58 1.44 -20.57 -4.45
C GLN A 58 1.37 -21.73 -3.48
N SER A 59 0.72 -22.80 -3.95
CA SER A 59 0.82 -24.16 -3.40
C SER A 59 2.22 -24.72 -3.59
#